data_AF-A0A955RGL7-F1
#
_entry.id   AF-A0A955RGL7-F1
#
_cell.length_a   1.000
_cell.length_b   1.000
_cell.length_c   1.000
_cell.angle_alpha   90.00
_cell.angle_beta   90.00
_cell.angle_gamma   90.00
#
_symmetry.space_group_name_H-M   'P 1'
#
loop_
_entity.id
_entity.type
_entity.pdbx_description
1 polymer ?
#
loop_
_entity_poly.entity_id
_entity_poly.type
_entity_poly.pdbx_seq_one_letter_code
_entity_poly.pdbx_strand_id
1 'polypeptide(L)'
;MWWISGQAMATVLTVGAGQAYPTISSAVRAANPNDTIEVHAGTYDETVEVDIPLTFEGIGDPVWRDSYRSRPLILHASATVRGFDFRGTGGFFGAACVRIARAAQGPQDGVFLVEDSSFTSCDDGLLMNFYTADVAVRDCTFQSNATGFKMESAEQVTIERSTFTSNGYGLYVTDDADLETRTTVFESNTNGVVFDVGWSSVGHAKFVDNAFCNQTSGALSINVTDEPGRVDLVQNLFQGNRSSFGGGAIDASYFGYYGRPERVMMRVRNNTFVDNRGYGGAHIWASDVNVIFNGNIFARGGSATNAVKFRNSHVSGNWNLFFSNTNLSGVSRADFGSDTLWGVDPMWTGYVADGRCNDDFTPLPGSPLIDAGDPSRTDLDGSRRDIGWTYYP
;
A
#
# COMPACT_ATOMS: atom_id res chain seq x y z
N MET A 1 21.09 -48.02 -3.57
CA MET A 1 22.09 -47.03 -3.11
C MET A 1 21.31 -45.78 -2.77
N TRP A 2 20.96 -45.60 -1.51
CA TRP A 2 20.19 -44.45 -1.04
C TRP A 2 21.16 -43.28 -0.86
N TRP A 3 20.98 -42.21 -1.63
CA TRP A 3 21.66 -40.95 -1.40
C TRP A 3 21.03 -40.31 -0.17
N ILE A 4 21.76 -40.28 0.95
CA ILE A 4 21.43 -39.38 2.05
C ILE A 4 21.86 -38.00 1.55
N SER A 5 20.91 -37.18 1.08
CA SER A 5 21.16 -35.76 0.88
C SER A 5 21.42 -35.15 2.24
N GLY A 6 22.70 -34.95 2.60
CA GLY A 6 23.04 -34.11 3.73
C GLY A 6 22.52 -32.71 3.42
N GLN A 7 21.52 -32.23 4.16
CA GLN A 7 21.27 -30.80 4.22
C GLN A 7 22.55 -30.17 4.76
N ALA A 8 23.30 -29.50 3.90
CA ALA A 8 24.37 -28.62 4.35
C ALA A 8 23.73 -27.61 5.32
N MET A 9 24.32 -27.45 6.51
CA MET A 9 23.86 -26.40 7.41
C MET A 9 24.17 -25.05 6.75
N ALA A 10 23.18 -24.15 6.74
CA ALA A 10 23.35 -22.78 6.29
C ALA A 10 24.57 -22.16 6.98
N THR A 11 25.47 -21.60 6.18
CA THR A 11 26.69 -20.93 6.64
C THR A 11 26.54 -19.41 6.55
N VAL A 12 27.34 -18.71 7.35
CA VAL A 12 27.40 -17.24 7.35
C VAL A 12 28.66 -16.79 6.62
N LEU A 13 28.49 -15.95 5.61
CA LEU A 13 29.56 -15.33 4.83
C LEU A 13 29.60 -13.83 5.15
N THR A 14 30.67 -13.37 5.81
CA THR A 14 30.81 -11.97 6.21
C THR A 14 31.41 -11.11 5.10
N VAL A 15 30.77 -9.98 4.82
CA VAL A 15 31.12 -9.04 3.76
C VAL A 15 31.49 -7.68 4.33
N GLY A 16 32.56 -7.07 3.78
CA GLY A 16 32.97 -5.70 4.09
C GLY A 16 34.47 -5.53 4.27
N ALA A 17 34.88 -4.32 4.61
CA ALA A 17 36.29 -3.99 4.80
C ALA A 17 36.89 -4.84 5.94
N GLY A 18 37.90 -5.65 5.62
CA GLY A 18 38.56 -6.54 6.58
C GLY A 18 37.79 -7.83 6.89
N GLN A 19 36.67 -8.09 6.21
CA GLN A 19 35.90 -9.34 6.33
C GLN A 19 36.43 -10.42 5.37
N ALA A 20 35.89 -11.64 5.49
CA ALA A 20 36.27 -12.76 4.63
C ALA A 20 36.03 -12.48 3.15
N TYR A 21 34.94 -11.77 2.85
CA TYR A 21 34.56 -11.34 1.50
C TYR A 21 34.61 -9.81 1.40
N PRO A 22 35.47 -9.23 0.55
CA PRO A 22 35.54 -7.78 0.42
C PRO A 22 34.30 -7.15 -0.25
N THR A 23 33.55 -7.92 -1.04
CA THR A 23 32.42 -7.44 -1.84
C THR A 23 31.22 -8.37 -1.74
N ILE A 24 30.00 -7.85 -1.90
CA ILE A 24 28.77 -8.67 -1.80
C ILE A 24 28.77 -9.73 -2.90
N SER A 25 29.15 -9.35 -4.13
CA SER A 25 29.23 -10.28 -5.27
C SER A 25 30.20 -11.46 -5.01
N SER A 26 31.26 -11.24 -4.23
CA SER A 26 32.23 -12.29 -3.93
C SER A 26 31.69 -13.33 -2.95
N ALA A 27 30.87 -12.90 -1.97
CA ALA A 27 30.20 -13.81 -1.05
C ALA A 27 29.09 -14.59 -1.76
N VAL A 28 28.24 -13.91 -2.55
CA VAL A 28 27.16 -14.59 -3.30
C VAL A 28 27.70 -15.67 -4.23
N ARG A 29 28.84 -15.45 -4.90
CA ARG A 29 29.47 -16.48 -5.76
C ARG A 29 29.98 -17.70 -4.98
N ALA A 30 30.31 -17.53 -3.70
CA ALA A 30 30.80 -18.59 -2.83
C ALA A 30 29.68 -19.29 -2.04
N ALA A 31 28.48 -18.70 -2.02
CA ALA A 31 27.36 -19.16 -1.23
C ALA A 31 26.72 -20.43 -1.81
N ASN A 32 26.15 -21.22 -0.90
CA ASN A 32 25.27 -22.33 -1.19
C ASN A 32 23.82 -21.93 -0.86
N PRO A 33 22.81 -22.68 -1.37
CA PRO A 33 21.42 -22.43 -1.04
C PRO A 33 21.18 -22.36 0.47
N ASN A 34 20.45 -21.32 0.88
CA ASN A 34 20.08 -20.94 2.25
C ASN A 34 21.22 -20.39 3.12
N ASP A 35 22.40 -20.11 2.56
CA ASP A 35 23.44 -19.37 3.28
C ASP A 35 22.99 -17.93 3.62
N THR A 36 23.64 -17.35 4.63
CA THR A 36 23.44 -15.97 5.06
C THR A 36 24.65 -15.12 4.67
N ILE A 37 24.39 -13.99 4.04
CA ILE A 37 25.37 -12.98 3.67
C ILE A 37 25.25 -11.83 4.66
N GLU A 38 26.15 -11.78 5.64
CA GLU A 38 26.23 -10.70 6.63
C GLU A 38 27.06 -9.54 6.07
N VAL A 39 26.41 -8.44 5.70
CA VAL A 39 27.05 -7.27 5.09
C VAL A 39 27.27 -6.21 6.17
N HIS A 40 28.52 -6.01 6.56
CA HIS A 40 28.88 -4.98 7.53
C HIS A 40 28.81 -3.58 6.93
N ALA A 41 28.72 -2.58 7.81
CA ALA A 41 28.73 -1.16 7.49
C ALA A 41 29.76 -0.81 6.40
N GLY A 42 29.29 -0.13 5.36
CA GLY A 42 30.07 0.22 4.17
C GLY A 42 29.18 0.80 3.09
N THR A 43 29.79 1.20 1.97
CA THR A 43 29.06 1.57 0.75
C THR A 43 29.44 0.59 -0.35
N TYR A 44 28.43 -0.01 -0.95
CA TYR A 44 28.56 -1.04 -1.97
C TYR A 44 27.97 -0.55 -3.28
N ASP A 45 28.84 -0.38 -4.28
CA ASP A 45 28.50 0.01 -5.65
C ASP A 45 28.59 -1.22 -6.55
N GLU A 46 27.65 -2.14 -6.38
CA GLU A 46 27.67 -3.44 -7.05
C GLU A 46 26.28 -3.79 -7.56
N THR A 47 26.21 -4.44 -8.73
CA THR A 47 25.04 -5.19 -9.18
C THR A 47 25.23 -6.64 -8.77
N VAL A 48 24.31 -7.20 -8.00
CA VAL A 48 24.32 -8.61 -7.60
C VAL A 48 23.07 -9.31 -8.10
N GLU A 49 23.28 -10.41 -8.82
CA GLU A 49 22.22 -11.32 -9.26
C GLU A 49 22.22 -12.56 -8.34
N VAL A 50 21.03 -12.98 -7.90
CA VAL A 50 20.84 -14.05 -6.92
C VAL A 50 19.95 -15.15 -7.49
N ASP A 51 20.58 -16.27 -7.86
CA ASP A 51 19.91 -17.42 -8.49
C ASP A 51 19.63 -18.59 -7.53
N ILE A 52 20.07 -18.48 -6.28
CA ILE A 52 19.87 -19.48 -5.23
C ILE A 52 19.22 -18.82 -4.01
N PRO A 53 18.45 -19.56 -3.20
CA PRO A 53 17.86 -19.00 -2.00
C PRO A 53 18.93 -18.47 -1.05
N LEU A 54 18.82 -17.22 -0.58
CA LEU A 54 19.79 -16.60 0.33
C LEU A 54 19.13 -15.68 1.35
N THR A 55 19.82 -15.45 2.47
CA THR A 55 19.50 -14.37 3.40
C THR A 55 20.58 -13.29 3.33
N PHE A 56 20.18 -12.02 3.23
CA PHE A 56 21.07 -10.87 3.31
C PHE A 56 20.76 -10.12 4.61
N GLU A 57 21.77 -9.92 5.44
CA GLU A 57 21.67 -9.19 6.71
C GLU A 57 22.63 -8.02 6.74
N GLY A 58 22.11 -6.81 6.83
CA GLY A 58 22.90 -5.61 7.01
C GLY A 58 23.25 -5.36 8.47
N ILE A 59 24.55 -5.20 8.75
CA ILE A 59 25.09 -4.99 10.09
C ILE A 59 25.68 -3.58 10.18
N GLY A 60 24.98 -2.68 10.86
CA GLY A 60 25.41 -1.28 11.03
C GLY A 60 25.12 -0.41 9.81
N ASP A 61 23.92 -0.55 9.24
CA ASP A 61 23.37 0.27 8.15
C ASP A 61 24.25 0.33 6.88
N PRO A 62 24.60 -0.81 6.26
CA PRO A 62 25.27 -0.81 4.97
C PRO A 62 24.44 -0.10 3.90
N VAL A 63 25.10 0.75 3.13
CA VAL A 63 24.51 1.46 2.01
C VAL A 63 24.77 0.68 0.73
N TRP A 64 23.70 0.22 0.06
CA TRP A 64 23.80 -0.43 -1.24
C TRP A 64 23.32 0.54 -2.32
N ARG A 65 24.27 1.09 -3.06
CA ARG A 65 24.00 2.22 -3.95
C ARG A 65 23.90 1.77 -5.39
N ASP A 66 22.91 2.31 -6.07
CA ASP A 66 22.78 2.26 -7.51
C ASP A 66 23.65 3.34 -8.18
N SER A 67 24.68 2.93 -8.90
CA SER A 67 25.40 3.73 -9.89
C SER A 67 24.62 3.83 -11.22
N TYR A 68 24.94 4.81 -12.07
CA TYR A 68 24.31 5.12 -13.37
C TYR A 68 24.18 3.95 -14.39
N ARG A 69 24.61 2.72 -14.08
CA ARG A 69 24.47 1.52 -14.92
C ARG A 69 24.18 0.25 -14.12
N SER A 70 24.00 0.34 -12.81
CA SER A 70 23.78 -0.83 -11.97
C SER A 70 22.30 -1.04 -11.70
N ARG A 71 22.01 -2.21 -11.14
CA ARG A 71 20.78 -2.54 -10.44
C ARG A 71 21.28 -3.19 -9.17
N PRO A 72 21.20 -2.55 -7.99
CA PRO A 72 21.93 -3.01 -6.81
C PRO A 72 21.72 -4.51 -6.54
N LEU A 73 20.46 -4.95 -6.54
CA LEU A 73 20.09 -6.33 -6.27
C LEU A 73 19.00 -6.83 -7.21
N ILE A 74 19.26 -7.97 -7.85
CA ILE A 74 18.30 -8.69 -8.68
C ILE A 74 18.12 -10.10 -8.11
N LEU A 75 16.88 -10.42 -7.73
CA LEU A 75 16.51 -11.67 -7.10
C LEU A 75 15.76 -12.57 -8.10
N HIS A 76 16.36 -13.70 -8.43
CA HIS A 76 15.77 -14.74 -9.28
C HIS A 76 15.28 -15.95 -8.45
N ALA A 77 15.80 -16.12 -7.24
CA ALA A 77 15.37 -17.11 -6.25
C ALA A 77 14.89 -16.43 -4.96
N SER A 78 14.12 -17.15 -4.14
CA SER A 78 13.60 -16.65 -2.86
C SER A 78 14.71 -16.04 -2.00
N ALA A 79 14.44 -14.92 -1.35
CA ALA A 79 15.45 -14.27 -0.53
C ALA A 79 14.81 -13.51 0.63
N THR A 80 15.55 -13.43 1.73
CA THR A 80 15.30 -12.47 2.80
C THR A 80 16.33 -11.35 2.71
N VAL A 81 15.90 -10.11 2.73
CA VAL A 81 16.76 -8.91 2.66
C VAL A 81 16.40 -8.00 3.82
N ARG A 82 17.36 -7.70 4.70
CA ARG A 82 17.12 -6.86 5.87
C ARG A 82 18.28 -6.02 6.35
N GLY A 83 17.98 -4.85 6.93
CA GLY A 83 18.98 -3.98 7.54
C GLY A 83 19.80 -3.16 6.53
N PHE A 84 19.24 -2.85 5.35
CA PHE A 84 19.96 -2.15 4.29
C PHE A 84 19.39 -0.77 4.00
N ASP A 85 20.28 0.16 3.62
CA ASP A 85 19.90 1.41 2.99
C ASP A 85 20.21 1.37 1.49
N PHE A 86 19.17 1.11 0.69
CA PHE A 86 19.26 1.14 -0.77
C PHE A 86 19.11 2.56 -1.28
N ARG A 87 20.10 3.03 -2.05
CA ARG A 87 20.11 4.41 -2.57
C ARG A 87 20.25 4.46 -4.08
N GLY A 88 19.29 5.11 -4.74
CA GLY A 88 19.36 5.42 -6.15
C GLY A 88 20.21 6.66 -6.47
N THR A 89 20.60 6.82 -7.73
CA THR A 89 21.25 8.04 -8.26
C THR A 89 20.34 8.88 -9.16
N GLY A 90 19.04 8.59 -9.21
CA GLY A 90 18.03 9.40 -9.90
C GLY A 90 18.17 9.47 -11.43
N GLY A 91 18.89 8.52 -12.06
CA GLY A 91 19.40 8.68 -13.43
C GLY A 91 18.74 7.86 -14.56
N PHE A 92 17.98 6.80 -14.27
CA PHE A 92 17.41 5.95 -15.32
C PHE A 92 15.97 5.52 -15.03
N PHE A 93 15.09 5.79 -16.00
CA PHE A 93 13.77 5.17 -16.08
C PHE A 93 13.89 3.65 -16.22
N GLY A 94 13.23 2.89 -15.35
CA GLY A 94 13.18 1.43 -15.33
C GLY A 94 14.28 0.74 -14.50
N ALA A 95 15.02 1.49 -13.67
CA ALA A 95 15.99 0.96 -12.72
C ALA A 95 15.33 0.79 -11.33
N ALA A 96 15.50 -0.38 -10.72
CA ALA A 96 15.01 -0.63 -9.38
C ALA A 96 16.18 -0.86 -8.42
N CYS A 97 16.07 -0.32 -7.21
CA CYS A 97 17.05 -0.57 -6.16
C CYS A 97 17.09 -2.07 -5.80
N VAL A 98 15.91 -2.68 -5.63
CA VAL A 98 15.76 -4.13 -5.59
C VAL A 98 14.77 -4.56 -6.67
N ARG A 99 15.14 -5.57 -7.46
CA ARG A 99 14.27 -6.15 -8.47
C ARG A 99 14.03 -7.62 -8.17
N ILE A 100 12.76 -8.01 -8.07
CA ILE A 100 12.33 -9.41 -8.00
C ILE A 100 11.89 -9.83 -9.41
N ALA A 101 12.63 -10.75 -10.00
CA ALA A 101 12.47 -11.16 -11.39
C ALA A 101 12.57 -12.68 -11.54
N ARG A 102 11.57 -13.41 -11.02
CA ARG A 102 11.50 -14.86 -11.23
C ARG A 102 11.33 -15.20 -12.71
N ALA A 103 11.95 -16.30 -13.13
CA ALA A 103 11.73 -16.85 -14.46
C ALA A 103 10.37 -17.55 -14.54
N ALA A 104 9.63 -17.35 -15.62
CA ALA A 104 8.30 -17.94 -15.84
C ALA A 104 8.25 -19.48 -15.75
N GLN A 105 9.38 -20.16 -15.97
CA GLN A 105 9.50 -21.62 -15.92
C GLN A 105 10.36 -22.13 -14.74
N GLY A 106 10.64 -21.26 -13.76
CA GLY A 106 11.44 -21.59 -12.57
C GLY A 106 10.63 -22.26 -11.45
N PRO A 107 11.30 -22.85 -10.45
CA PRO A 107 10.65 -23.27 -9.21
C PRO A 107 9.94 -22.08 -8.56
N GLN A 108 8.66 -22.26 -8.21
CA GLN A 108 7.83 -21.21 -7.63
C GLN A 108 7.78 -21.22 -6.10
N ASP A 109 8.60 -22.04 -5.46
CA ASP A 109 8.56 -22.20 -4.01
C ASP A 109 9.41 -21.15 -3.28
N GLY A 110 8.86 -20.62 -2.19
CA GLY A 110 9.56 -19.74 -1.25
C GLY A 110 9.14 -18.27 -1.33
N VAL A 111 9.32 -17.58 -0.22
CA VAL A 111 8.88 -16.19 -0.02
C VAL A 111 10.02 -15.23 -0.36
N PHE A 112 9.70 -14.08 -0.94
CA PHE A 112 10.59 -12.92 -0.94
C PHE A 112 10.22 -12.02 0.23
N LEU A 113 11.15 -11.84 1.16
CA LEU A 113 10.95 -11.02 2.34
C LEU A 113 11.91 -9.84 2.32
N VAL A 114 11.36 -8.63 2.31
CA VAL A 114 12.12 -7.40 2.49
C VAL A 114 11.68 -6.77 3.80
N GLU A 115 12.60 -6.62 4.74
CA GLU A 115 12.29 -6.10 6.07
C GLU A 115 13.32 -5.09 6.57
N ASP A 116 12.91 -4.18 7.45
CA ASP A 116 13.83 -3.29 8.18
C ASP A 116 14.86 -2.61 7.25
N SER A 117 14.38 -2.03 6.15
CA SER A 117 15.24 -1.47 5.09
C SER A 117 14.69 -0.16 4.55
N SER A 118 15.58 0.70 4.05
CA SER A 118 15.23 1.97 3.39
C SER A 118 15.54 1.96 1.91
N PHE A 119 14.69 2.64 1.13
CA PHE A 119 14.80 2.80 -0.31
C PHE A 119 14.66 4.27 -0.65
N THR A 120 15.77 4.91 -1.02
CA THR A 120 15.83 6.37 -1.18
C THR A 120 16.35 6.79 -2.54
N SER A 121 15.65 7.72 -3.21
CA SER A 121 16.09 8.29 -4.51
C SER A 121 16.29 7.27 -5.63
N CYS A 122 15.63 6.12 -5.51
CA CYS A 122 15.51 5.11 -6.56
C CYS A 122 14.49 5.57 -7.61
N ASP A 123 14.58 5.06 -8.84
CA ASP A 123 13.45 5.21 -9.77
C ASP A 123 12.29 4.34 -9.26
N ASP A 124 12.44 3.02 -9.26
CA ASP A 124 11.62 2.13 -8.43
C ASP A 124 12.41 1.72 -7.16
N GLY A 125 11.84 1.89 -5.96
CA GLY A 125 12.47 1.38 -4.74
C GLY A 125 12.54 -0.14 -4.77
N LEU A 126 11.37 -0.76 -4.88
CA LEU A 126 11.22 -2.19 -5.17
C LEU A 126 10.45 -2.35 -6.49
N LEU A 127 10.89 -3.29 -7.32
CA LEU A 127 10.18 -3.70 -8.53
C LEU A 127 9.94 -5.21 -8.49
N MET A 128 8.68 -5.60 -8.69
CA MET A 128 8.26 -6.98 -8.87
C MET A 128 7.75 -7.18 -10.30
N ASN A 129 8.39 -8.08 -11.04
CA ASN A 129 8.00 -8.41 -12.41
C ASN A 129 6.93 -9.51 -12.45
N PHE A 130 6.32 -9.71 -13.63
CA PHE A 130 5.39 -10.81 -13.90
C PHE A 130 5.89 -12.18 -13.40
N TYR A 131 4.96 -13.08 -13.08
CA TYR A 131 5.22 -14.44 -12.58
C TYR A 131 5.94 -14.50 -11.23
N THR A 132 5.87 -13.42 -10.46
CA THR A 132 6.34 -13.40 -9.08
C THR A 132 5.12 -13.47 -8.17
N ALA A 133 5.21 -14.29 -7.12
CA ALA A 133 4.22 -14.37 -6.05
C ALA A 133 4.93 -14.40 -4.68
N ASP A 134 4.14 -14.35 -3.61
CA ASP A 134 4.60 -14.55 -2.23
C ASP A 134 5.68 -13.53 -1.83
N VAL A 135 5.33 -12.24 -1.91
CA VAL A 135 6.20 -11.13 -1.52
C VAL A 135 5.68 -10.48 -0.24
N ALA A 136 6.53 -10.39 0.76
CA ALA A 136 6.27 -9.71 2.01
C ALA A 136 7.24 -8.53 2.18
N VAL A 137 6.68 -7.34 2.42
CA VAL A 137 7.43 -6.13 2.74
C VAL A 137 7.00 -5.65 4.12
N ARG A 138 7.93 -5.51 5.06
CA ARG A 138 7.57 -5.09 6.41
C ARG A 138 8.59 -4.16 7.05
N ASP A 139 8.12 -3.21 7.86
CA ASP A 139 9.02 -2.35 8.63
C ASP A 139 10.02 -1.57 7.73
N CYS A 140 9.59 -1.21 6.50
CA CYS A 140 10.43 -0.56 5.48
C CYS A 140 10.07 0.91 5.26
N THR A 141 11.02 1.70 4.76
CA THR A 141 10.80 3.10 4.35
C THR A 141 11.14 3.30 2.88
N PHE A 142 10.18 3.79 2.09
CA PHE A 142 10.35 4.17 0.69
C PHE A 142 10.19 5.68 0.55
N GLN A 143 11.30 6.36 0.23
CA GLN A 143 11.34 7.82 0.23
C GLN A 143 11.92 8.41 -1.06
N SER A 144 11.24 9.44 -1.58
CA SER A 144 11.75 10.24 -2.71
C SER A 144 12.10 9.41 -3.95
N ASN A 145 11.34 8.34 -4.18
CA ASN A 145 11.46 7.50 -5.36
C ASN A 145 10.45 7.96 -6.43
N ALA A 146 10.68 7.59 -7.69
CA ALA A 146 9.61 7.76 -8.70
C ALA A 146 8.42 6.85 -8.37
N THR A 147 8.69 5.60 -8.01
CA THR A 147 7.75 4.65 -7.41
C THR A 147 8.38 4.03 -6.16
N GLY A 148 7.65 3.99 -5.04
CA GLY A 148 8.11 3.26 -3.86
C GLY A 148 8.19 1.76 -4.14
N PHE A 149 7.06 1.15 -4.48
CA PHE A 149 6.99 -0.25 -4.91
C PHE A 149 6.11 -0.41 -6.16
N LYS A 150 6.75 -0.80 -7.26
CA LYS A 150 6.09 -1.12 -8.52
C LYS A 150 5.86 -2.62 -8.66
N MET A 151 4.65 -3.01 -9.06
CA MET A 151 4.24 -4.40 -9.25
C MET A 151 3.67 -4.55 -10.66
N GLU A 152 4.35 -5.34 -11.50
CA GLU A 152 3.85 -5.74 -12.83
C GLU A 152 2.86 -6.92 -12.77
N SER A 153 2.70 -7.50 -11.59
CA SER A 153 1.59 -8.33 -11.14
C SER A 153 1.76 -8.46 -9.63
N ALA A 154 0.68 -8.38 -8.87
CA ALA A 154 0.70 -8.61 -7.44
C ALA A 154 -0.03 -9.92 -7.16
N GLU A 155 0.70 -11.02 -6.98
CA GLU A 155 0.13 -12.29 -6.55
C GLU A 155 0.57 -12.58 -5.12
N GLN A 156 -0.37 -12.52 -4.17
CA GLN A 156 -0.11 -12.73 -2.74
C GLN A 156 0.97 -11.78 -2.20
N VAL A 157 0.77 -10.46 -2.38
CA VAL A 157 1.67 -9.43 -1.85
C VAL A 157 1.14 -8.90 -0.52
N THR A 158 2.00 -8.87 0.49
CA THR A 158 1.70 -8.29 1.80
C THR A 158 2.66 -7.14 2.11
N ILE A 159 2.11 -6.01 2.57
CA ILE A 159 2.89 -4.85 2.99
C ILE A 159 2.42 -4.42 4.37
N GLU A 160 3.33 -4.38 5.34
CA GLU A 160 2.99 -4.09 6.73
C GLU A 160 3.94 -3.07 7.37
N ARG A 161 3.41 -2.22 8.26
CA ARG A 161 4.22 -1.34 9.13
C ARG A 161 5.29 -0.55 8.38
N SER A 162 5.00 -0.17 7.14
CA SER A 162 5.94 0.49 6.24
C SER A 162 5.51 1.92 5.96
N THR A 163 6.45 2.75 5.51
CA THR A 163 6.19 4.16 5.16
C THR A 163 6.58 4.44 3.72
N PHE A 164 5.64 4.97 2.95
CA PHE A 164 5.83 5.47 1.59
C PHE A 164 5.66 6.98 1.61
N THR A 165 6.77 7.72 1.55
CA THR A 165 6.75 9.17 1.67
C THR A 165 7.44 9.90 0.54
N SER A 166 6.82 11.00 0.07
CA SER A 166 7.42 11.90 -0.91
C SER A 166 7.83 11.21 -2.23
N ASN A 167 7.15 10.13 -2.60
CA ASN A 167 7.36 9.44 -3.88
C ASN A 167 6.47 10.02 -4.99
N GLY A 168 6.76 9.71 -6.25
CA GLY A 168 5.79 9.91 -7.33
C GLY A 168 4.55 9.04 -7.08
N TYR A 169 4.76 7.74 -6.97
CA TYR A 169 3.74 6.77 -6.56
C TYR A 169 4.21 6.06 -5.28
N GLY A 170 3.36 5.92 -4.27
CA GLY A 170 3.65 5.03 -3.15
C GLY A 170 3.69 3.58 -3.65
N LEU A 171 2.55 3.08 -4.13
CA LEU A 171 2.44 1.81 -4.85
C LEU A 171 1.90 2.03 -6.26
N TYR A 172 2.43 1.28 -7.23
CA TYR A 172 1.93 1.24 -8.58
C TYR A 172 1.75 -0.20 -9.04
N VAL A 173 0.50 -0.61 -9.28
CA VAL A 173 0.15 -1.98 -9.67
C VAL A 173 -0.39 -1.96 -11.09
N THR A 174 0.25 -2.70 -11.97
CA THR A 174 -0.22 -2.99 -13.33
C THR A 174 -0.44 -4.49 -13.43
N ASP A 175 -1.55 -4.93 -14.02
CA ASP A 175 -1.99 -6.34 -14.07
C ASP A 175 -2.61 -6.90 -12.77
N ASP A 176 -2.89 -8.20 -12.74
CA ASP A 176 -3.64 -8.88 -11.70
C ASP A 176 -3.12 -8.59 -10.28
N ALA A 177 -4.05 -8.32 -9.36
CA ALA A 177 -3.72 -7.93 -8.00
C ALA A 177 -4.42 -8.73 -6.89
N ASP A 178 -3.63 -9.35 -6.03
CA ASP A 178 -3.95 -9.83 -4.70
C ASP A 178 -2.94 -9.19 -3.73
N LEU A 179 -3.39 -8.10 -3.09
CA LEU A 179 -2.56 -7.21 -2.30
C LEU A 179 -3.23 -6.90 -0.96
N GLU A 180 -2.55 -7.19 0.14
CA GLU A 180 -2.91 -6.71 1.48
C GLU A 180 -1.90 -5.67 1.97
N THR A 181 -2.38 -4.49 2.33
CA THR A 181 -1.60 -3.48 3.05
C THR A 181 -2.19 -3.27 4.44
N ARG A 182 -1.31 -3.25 5.45
CA ARG A 182 -1.70 -3.11 6.84
C ARG A 182 -0.82 -2.14 7.61
N THR A 183 -1.42 -1.27 8.41
CA THR A 183 -0.68 -0.38 9.34
C THR A 183 0.45 0.38 8.60
N THR A 184 0.19 0.77 7.35
CA THR A 184 1.17 1.39 6.46
C THR A 184 0.80 2.85 6.24
N VAL A 185 1.82 3.70 6.21
CA VAL A 185 1.65 5.15 6.03
C VAL A 185 2.03 5.53 4.60
N PHE A 186 1.11 6.18 3.90
CA PHE A 186 1.31 6.84 2.62
C PHE A 186 1.21 8.35 2.84
N GLU A 187 2.31 9.08 2.75
CA GLU A 187 2.32 10.50 3.07
C GLU A 187 3.03 11.35 2.00
N SER A 188 2.38 12.42 1.56
CA SER A 188 2.98 13.40 0.65
C SER A 188 3.53 12.82 -0.67
N ASN A 189 3.01 11.67 -1.14
CA ASN A 189 3.32 11.20 -2.49
C ASN A 189 2.49 11.99 -3.52
N THR A 190 2.88 11.94 -4.79
CA THR A 190 2.01 12.49 -5.85
C THR A 190 0.73 11.68 -5.92
N ASN A 191 0.84 10.35 -5.98
CA ASN A 191 -0.27 9.41 -5.79
C ASN A 191 0.08 8.43 -4.68
N GLY A 192 -0.89 8.11 -3.82
CA GLY A 192 -0.69 7.12 -2.76
C GLY A 192 -0.55 5.70 -3.34
N VAL A 193 -1.65 5.15 -3.82
CA VAL A 193 -1.73 3.82 -4.43
C VAL A 193 -2.53 3.89 -5.71
N VAL A 194 -2.00 3.30 -6.78
CA VAL A 194 -2.66 3.24 -8.09
C VAL A 194 -2.73 1.80 -8.58
N PHE A 195 -3.94 1.35 -8.90
CA PHE A 195 -4.20 0.17 -9.70
C PHE A 195 -4.53 0.62 -11.11
N ASP A 196 -3.58 0.40 -12.02
CA ASP A 196 -3.72 0.59 -13.47
C ASP A 196 -3.73 -0.77 -14.14
N VAL A 197 -4.77 -1.56 -13.84
CA VAL A 197 -4.80 -2.98 -14.18
C VAL A 197 -5.36 -3.27 -15.57
N GLY A 198 -5.78 -2.25 -16.33
CA GLY A 198 -6.17 -2.41 -17.73
C GLY A 198 -7.07 -3.62 -17.98
N TRP A 199 -6.60 -4.55 -18.81
CA TRP A 199 -7.29 -5.79 -19.23
C TRP A 199 -7.26 -6.92 -18.19
N SER A 200 -6.86 -6.61 -16.96
CA SER A 200 -6.70 -7.56 -15.87
C SER A 200 -7.65 -7.24 -14.72
N SER A 201 -7.51 -7.96 -13.61
CA SER A 201 -8.36 -7.80 -12.43
C SER A 201 -7.62 -7.18 -11.26
N VAL A 202 -8.34 -6.42 -10.42
CA VAL A 202 -7.81 -6.10 -9.07
C VAL A 202 -7.95 -7.27 -8.09
N GLY A 203 -8.30 -8.47 -8.56
CA GLY A 203 -8.42 -9.70 -7.79
C GLY A 203 -9.06 -9.47 -6.42
N HIS A 204 -8.23 -9.42 -5.38
CA HIS A 204 -8.60 -8.91 -4.07
C HIS A 204 -7.56 -7.91 -3.53
N ALA A 205 -7.92 -6.64 -3.47
CA ALA A 205 -7.14 -5.62 -2.78
C ALA A 205 -7.71 -5.31 -1.39
N LYS A 206 -6.87 -5.34 -0.36
CA LYS A 206 -7.28 -5.13 1.03
C LYS A 206 -6.37 -4.11 1.71
N PHE A 207 -6.99 -3.08 2.27
CA PHE A 207 -6.33 -2.01 2.99
C PHE A 207 -6.90 -1.98 4.41
N VAL A 208 -6.05 -2.26 5.39
CA VAL A 208 -6.44 -2.33 6.81
C VAL A 208 -5.58 -1.39 7.62
N ASP A 209 -6.17 -0.47 8.36
CA ASP A 209 -5.42 0.35 9.32
C ASP A 209 -4.29 1.19 8.69
N ASN A 210 -4.46 1.59 7.43
CA ASN A 210 -3.48 2.45 6.75
C ASN A 210 -3.84 3.92 6.90
N ALA A 211 -2.83 4.77 6.82
CA ALA A 211 -2.99 6.22 6.79
C ALA A 211 -2.53 6.79 5.45
N PHE A 212 -3.42 7.50 4.76
CA PHE A 212 -3.14 8.20 3.51
C PHE A 212 -3.29 9.70 3.73
N CYS A 213 -2.18 10.44 3.77
CA CYS A 213 -2.22 11.87 4.08
C CYS A 213 -1.48 12.76 3.10
N ASN A 214 -2.12 13.86 2.69
CA ASN A 214 -1.53 14.88 1.82
C ASN A 214 -1.00 14.34 0.47
N GLN A 215 -1.68 13.35 -0.13
CA GLN A 215 -1.39 13.03 -1.54
C GLN A 215 -1.85 14.20 -2.44
N THR A 216 -1.14 14.47 -3.53
CA THR A 216 -1.45 15.65 -4.39
C THR A 216 -2.29 15.34 -5.62
N SER A 217 -2.42 14.07 -6.02
CA SER A 217 -3.22 13.58 -7.16
C SER A 217 -4.16 12.40 -6.83
N GLY A 218 -4.38 12.14 -5.54
CA GLY A 218 -5.29 11.10 -5.04
C GLY A 218 -4.61 10.10 -4.11
N ALA A 219 -5.34 9.61 -3.10
CA ALA A 219 -4.82 8.61 -2.19
C ALA A 219 -4.89 7.18 -2.74
N LEU A 220 -6.05 6.79 -3.27
CA LEU A 220 -6.26 5.47 -3.86
C LEU A 220 -7.01 5.61 -5.19
N SER A 221 -6.34 5.23 -6.27
CA SER A 221 -6.95 5.16 -7.61
C SER A 221 -7.10 3.70 -8.04
N ILE A 222 -8.31 3.33 -8.45
CA ILE A 222 -8.66 1.99 -8.91
C ILE A 222 -9.27 2.12 -10.31
N ASN A 223 -8.48 1.78 -11.33
CA ASN A 223 -8.89 1.82 -12.73
C ASN A 223 -8.92 0.40 -13.29
N VAL A 224 -10.12 -0.12 -13.54
CA VAL A 224 -10.34 -1.51 -14.00
C VAL A 224 -11.06 -1.48 -15.34
N THR A 225 -10.62 -2.28 -16.32
CA THR A 225 -11.26 -2.28 -17.66
C THR A 225 -11.86 -3.62 -18.10
N ASP A 226 -11.50 -4.75 -17.45
CA ASP A 226 -12.02 -6.08 -17.83
C ASP A 226 -12.66 -6.85 -16.66
N GLU A 227 -11.90 -7.62 -15.86
CA GLU A 227 -12.47 -8.52 -14.86
C GLU A 227 -12.67 -7.82 -13.50
N PRO A 228 -13.89 -7.81 -12.94
CA PRO A 228 -14.19 -7.12 -11.69
C PRO A 228 -13.48 -7.80 -10.52
N GLY A 229 -12.77 -7.02 -9.70
CA GLY A 229 -12.21 -7.52 -8.45
C GLY A 229 -12.96 -7.02 -7.22
N ARG A 230 -12.39 -7.32 -6.06
CA ARG A 230 -12.89 -6.88 -4.75
C ARG A 230 -11.90 -5.94 -4.10
N VAL A 231 -12.41 -4.86 -3.51
CA VAL A 231 -11.62 -3.95 -2.69
C VAL A 231 -12.24 -3.85 -1.30
N ASP A 232 -11.49 -4.20 -0.26
CA ASP A 232 -11.88 -3.98 1.13
C ASP A 232 -11.04 -2.86 1.74
N LEU A 233 -11.72 -1.81 2.19
CA LEU A 233 -11.14 -0.69 2.92
C LEU A 233 -11.66 -0.75 4.34
N VAL A 234 -10.82 -1.12 5.31
CA VAL A 234 -11.23 -1.31 6.70
C VAL A 234 -10.33 -0.48 7.62
N GLN A 235 -10.92 0.36 8.47
CA GLN A 235 -10.14 1.10 9.47
C GLN A 235 -9.03 1.96 8.86
N ASN A 236 -9.21 2.60 7.70
CA ASN A 236 -8.16 3.47 7.16
C ASN A 236 -8.45 4.96 7.45
N LEU A 237 -7.39 5.73 7.60
CA LEU A 237 -7.41 7.19 7.63
C LEU A 237 -7.09 7.73 6.22
N PHE A 238 -7.92 8.64 5.72
CA PHE A 238 -7.67 9.43 4.53
C PHE A 238 -7.78 10.91 4.88
N GLN A 239 -6.66 11.62 4.95
CA GLN A 239 -6.60 13.00 5.42
C GLN A 239 -5.96 13.94 4.39
N GLY A 240 -6.63 15.05 4.09
CA GLY A 240 -5.98 16.14 3.35
C GLY A 240 -5.58 15.81 1.91
N ASN A 241 -6.05 14.69 1.34
CA ASN A 241 -5.66 14.27 0.01
C ASN A 241 -6.36 15.09 -1.06
N ARG A 242 -5.64 15.40 -2.13
CA ARG A 242 -6.11 16.26 -3.22
C ARG A 242 -6.09 15.52 -4.53
N SER A 243 -7.05 15.81 -5.39
CA SER A 243 -6.98 15.43 -6.78
C SER A 243 -7.63 16.47 -7.69
N SER A 244 -6.99 16.71 -8.84
CA SER A 244 -7.57 17.50 -9.93
C SER A 244 -8.59 16.71 -10.75
N PHE A 245 -8.61 15.38 -10.62
CA PHE A 245 -9.52 14.47 -11.32
C PHE A 245 -10.13 13.48 -10.32
N GLY A 246 -11.43 13.22 -10.42
CA GLY A 246 -12.06 12.24 -9.51
C GLY A 246 -12.06 12.64 -8.03
N GLY A 247 -11.94 11.65 -7.15
CA GLY A 247 -12.07 11.82 -5.70
C GLY A 247 -10.73 12.15 -5.03
N GLY A 248 -10.73 13.02 -4.02
CA GLY A 248 -9.50 13.37 -3.31
C GLY A 248 -8.91 12.17 -2.55
N ALA A 249 -9.74 11.37 -1.89
CA ALA A 249 -9.30 10.16 -1.21
C ALA A 249 -9.35 8.94 -2.13
N ILE A 250 -10.50 8.67 -2.74
CA ILE A 250 -10.70 7.49 -3.58
C ILE A 250 -11.26 7.91 -4.93
N ASP A 251 -10.59 7.46 -5.98
CA ASP A 251 -11.12 7.40 -7.34
C ASP A 251 -11.24 5.94 -7.75
N ALA A 252 -12.46 5.47 -8.02
CA ALA A 252 -12.69 4.09 -8.45
C ALA A 252 -13.58 4.05 -9.69
N SER A 253 -12.99 3.68 -10.83
CA SER A 253 -13.68 3.66 -12.11
C SER A 253 -13.52 2.33 -12.80
N TYR A 254 -14.65 1.73 -13.16
CA TYR A 254 -14.71 0.60 -14.08
C TYR A 254 -15.06 1.09 -15.48
N PHE A 255 -14.17 0.88 -16.45
CA PHE A 255 -14.34 1.35 -17.83
C PHE A 255 -14.88 0.28 -18.78
N GLY A 256 -15.17 -0.91 -18.25
CA GLY A 256 -15.74 -2.11 -18.88
C GLY A 256 -15.88 -2.15 -20.40
N TYR A 257 -15.31 -3.17 -21.03
CA TYR A 257 -15.64 -3.49 -22.41
C TYR A 257 -17.14 -3.82 -22.56
N TYR A 258 -17.79 -3.18 -23.54
CA TYR A 258 -19.25 -3.17 -23.75
C TYR A 258 -19.95 -4.50 -23.44
N GLY A 259 -20.81 -4.51 -22.41
CA GLY A 259 -21.86 -5.53 -22.24
C GLY A 259 -21.71 -6.49 -21.06
N ARG A 260 -20.63 -6.44 -20.25
CA ARG A 260 -20.55 -7.23 -19.02
C ARG A 260 -21.29 -6.55 -17.85
N PRO A 261 -22.16 -7.26 -17.11
CA PRO A 261 -22.94 -6.67 -16.01
C PRO A 261 -22.16 -6.58 -14.69
N GLU A 262 -21.00 -7.21 -14.61
CA GLU A 262 -20.24 -7.32 -13.37
C GLU A 262 -19.43 -6.04 -13.11
N ARG A 263 -19.32 -5.67 -11.83
CA ARG A 263 -18.74 -4.43 -11.36
C ARG A 263 -17.78 -4.72 -10.22
N VAL A 264 -16.73 -3.91 -10.08
CA VAL A 264 -15.84 -3.97 -8.91
C VAL A 264 -16.67 -3.80 -7.64
N MET A 265 -16.44 -4.70 -6.68
CA MET A 265 -17.11 -4.68 -5.38
C MET A 265 -16.22 -4.00 -4.34
N MET A 266 -16.62 -2.81 -3.89
CA MET A 266 -15.94 -2.09 -2.82
C MET A 266 -16.70 -2.18 -1.50
N ARG A 267 -16.00 -2.54 -0.44
CA ARG A 267 -16.52 -2.55 0.93
C ARG A 267 -15.72 -1.57 1.76
N VAL A 268 -16.37 -0.49 2.16
CA VAL A 268 -15.75 0.63 2.85
C VAL A 268 -16.29 0.65 4.27
N ARG A 269 -15.47 0.23 5.24
CA ARG A 269 -15.88 0.04 6.63
C ARG A 269 -14.98 0.75 7.63
N ASN A 270 -15.57 1.52 8.55
CA ASN A 270 -14.82 2.14 9.65
C ASN A 270 -13.64 2.99 9.20
N ASN A 271 -13.74 3.63 8.04
CA ASN A 271 -12.70 4.55 7.59
C ASN A 271 -13.06 5.98 8.00
N THR A 272 -12.04 6.82 8.20
CA THR A 272 -12.21 8.26 8.40
C THR A 272 -11.67 8.99 7.18
N PHE A 273 -12.54 9.75 6.51
CA PHE A 273 -12.20 10.64 5.40
C PHE A 273 -12.35 12.08 5.85
N VAL A 274 -11.26 12.84 5.91
CA VAL A 274 -11.27 14.21 6.43
C VAL A 274 -10.46 15.18 5.57
N ASP A 275 -11.03 16.35 5.28
CA ASP A 275 -10.40 17.45 4.48
C ASP A 275 -9.80 17.00 3.14
N ASN A 276 -10.36 15.94 2.55
CA ASN A 276 -10.01 15.55 1.20
C ASN A 276 -10.71 16.46 0.19
N ARG A 277 -10.07 16.71 -0.95
CA ARG A 277 -10.57 17.61 -2.00
C ARG A 277 -10.34 16.99 -3.37
N GLY A 278 -11.42 16.67 -4.07
CA GLY A 278 -11.37 16.22 -5.46
C GLY A 278 -12.41 16.95 -6.30
N TYR A 279 -12.11 17.12 -7.59
CA TYR A 279 -13.03 17.71 -8.57
C TYR A 279 -14.28 16.83 -8.81
N GLY A 280 -14.07 15.51 -8.88
CA GLY A 280 -15.12 14.51 -8.99
C GLY A 280 -15.84 14.24 -7.67
N GLY A 281 -15.28 14.61 -6.53
CA GLY A 281 -15.89 14.46 -5.20
C GLY A 281 -14.81 14.73 -4.15
N ALA A 282 -15.17 15.35 -3.03
CA ALA A 282 -14.21 15.67 -1.98
C ALA A 282 -13.48 14.42 -1.49
N HIS A 283 -14.24 13.40 -1.06
CA HIS A 283 -13.68 12.15 -0.56
C HIS A 283 -13.66 11.08 -1.65
N ILE A 284 -14.82 10.73 -2.19
CA ILE A 284 -14.96 9.60 -3.12
C ILE A 284 -15.60 10.06 -4.42
N TRP A 285 -14.97 9.72 -5.53
CA TRP A 285 -15.63 9.65 -6.82
C TRP A 285 -15.56 8.22 -7.32
N ALA A 286 -16.68 7.68 -7.79
CA ALA A 286 -16.66 6.38 -8.42
C ALA A 286 -17.64 6.25 -9.59
N SER A 287 -17.27 5.43 -10.57
CA SER A 287 -18.10 5.11 -11.73
C SER A 287 -18.19 3.62 -11.93
N ASP A 288 -19.41 3.16 -12.17
CA ASP A 288 -19.68 1.80 -12.59
C ASP A 288 -19.26 0.71 -11.59
N VAL A 289 -19.30 1.02 -10.29
CA VAL A 289 -18.91 0.14 -9.19
C VAL A 289 -20.09 -0.24 -8.28
N ASN A 290 -19.93 -1.29 -7.48
CA ASN A 290 -20.81 -1.60 -6.36
C ASN A 290 -20.11 -1.23 -5.05
N VAL A 291 -20.77 -0.44 -4.18
CA VAL A 291 -20.17 0.01 -2.92
C VAL A 291 -21.09 -0.22 -1.73
N ILE A 292 -20.52 -0.80 -0.67
CA ILE A 292 -21.17 -0.92 0.63
C ILE A 292 -20.40 -0.08 1.66
N PHE A 293 -21.08 0.90 2.25
CA PHE A 293 -20.56 1.75 3.33
C PHE A 293 -21.07 1.31 4.71
N ASN A 294 -20.18 1.17 5.68
CA ASN A 294 -20.57 0.85 7.05
C ASN A 294 -19.64 1.53 8.05
N GLY A 295 -20.17 2.32 8.98
CA GLY A 295 -19.32 2.85 10.07
C GLY A 295 -18.32 3.91 9.63
N ASN A 296 -18.44 4.60 8.49
CA ASN A 296 -17.41 5.55 8.03
C ASN A 296 -17.72 6.99 8.45
N ILE A 297 -16.67 7.82 8.54
CA ILE A 297 -16.79 9.27 8.70
C ILE A 297 -16.38 9.98 7.41
N PHE A 298 -17.21 10.91 6.94
CA PHE A 298 -16.92 11.85 5.86
C PHE A 298 -17.02 13.26 6.41
N ALA A 299 -15.88 13.90 6.69
CA ALA A 299 -15.83 15.17 7.38
C ALA A 299 -15.06 16.22 6.58
N ARG A 300 -15.56 17.47 6.58
CA ARG A 300 -14.84 18.65 6.11
C ARG A 300 -14.33 18.54 4.66
N GLY A 301 -14.98 17.74 3.80
CA GLY A 301 -14.66 17.72 2.38
C GLY A 301 -14.83 19.11 1.76
N GLY A 302 -13.93 19.55 0.88
CA GLY A 302 -13.94 20.91 0.33
C GLY A 302 -15.35 21.42 -0.06
N SER A 303 -15.75 22.60 0.43
CA SER A 303 -17.13 23.09 0.37
C SER A 303 -17.71 23.32 -1.02
N ALA A 304 -16.85 23.33 -2.06
CA ALA A 304 -17.25 23.52 -3.45
C ALA A 304 -17.66 22.21 -4.16
N THR A 305 -17.50 21.05 -3.53
CA THR A 305 -17.74 19.74 -4.15
C THR A 305 -18.60 18.83 -3.29
N ASN A 306 -19.16 17.77 -3.89
CA ASN A 306 -19.91 16.75 -3.16
C ASN A 306 -18.98 15.96 -2.23
N ALA A 307 -19.43 15.59 -1.04
CA ALA A 307 -18.69 14.69 -0.16
C ALA A 307 -18.35 13.38 -0.88
N VAL A 308 -19.34 12.81 -1.56
CA VAL A 308 -19.21 11.66 -2.45
C VAL A 308 -19.98 11.88 -3.75
N LYS A 309 -19.47 11.31 -4.85
CA LYS A 309 -20.14 11.34 -6.15
C LYS A 309 -20.03 9.99 -6.84
N PHE A 310 -21.14 9.54 -7.37
CA PHE A 310 -21.24 8.28 -8.08
C PHE A 310 -21.82 8.48 -9.48
N ARG A 311 -21.44 7.60 -10.41
CA ARG A 311 -22.07 7.47 -11.72
C ARG A 311 -22.34 5.99 -11.98
N ASN A 312 -23.55 5.65 -12.43
CA ASN A 312 -23.94 4.29 -12.80
C ASN A 312 -23.53 3.22 -11.76
N SER A 313 -23.53 3.56 -10.48
CA SER A 313 -23.02 2.71 -9.40
C SER A 313 -24.16 2.29 -8.49
N HIS A 314 -24.04 1.14 -7.84
CA HIS A 314 -24.98 0.73 -6.81
C HIS A 314 -24.35 0.99 -5.45
N VAL A 315 -25.02 1.82 -4.65
CA VAL A 315 -24.54 2.22 -3.33
C VAL A 315 -25.55 1.80 -2.29
N SER A 316 -25.04 1.22 -1.21
CA SER A 316 -25.81 0.98 0.00
C SER A 316 -24.92 1.22 1.21
N GLY A 317 -25.51 1.53 2.35
CA GLY A 317 -24.76 1.62 3.58
C GLY A 317 -25.60 1.96 4.78
N ASN A 318 -24.98 1.92 5.95
CA ASN A 318 -25.59 2.28 7.24
C ASN A 318 -24.51 2.74 8.23
N TRP A 319 -24.93 3.41 9.31
CA TRP A 319 -24.07 3.85 10.41
C TRP A 319 -22.87 4.70 9.95
N ASN A 320 -23.05 5.56 8.96
CA ASN A 320 -22.00 6.50 8.57
C ASN A 320 -22.22 7.86 9.24
N LEU A 321 -21.24 8.74 9.21
CA LEU A 321 -21.36 10.13 9.62
C LEU A 321 -20.88 11.06 8.51
N PHE A 322 -21.67 12.08 8.18
CA PHE A 322 -21.29 13.17 7.28
C PHE A 322 -21.28 14.50 8.04
N PHE A 323 -20.17 15.24 8.00
CA PHE A 323 -20.02 16.50 8.73
C PHE A 323 -19.31 17.57 7.91
N SER A 324 -19.79 18.82 7.96
CA SER A 324 -19.16 19.97 7.27
C SER A 324 -18.93 19.80 5.75
N ASN A 325 -19.57 18.81 5.13
CA ASN A 325 -19.88 18.65 3.71
C ASN A 325 -20.84 17.48 3.59
N THR A 326 -22.12 17.75 3.30
CA THR A 326 -23.17 16.71 3.22
C THR A 326 -23.75 16.58 1.81
N ASN A 327 -23.10 17.20 0.81
CA ASN A 327 -23.59 17.18 -0.56
C ASN A 327 -23.30 15.84 -1.21
N LEU A 328 -24.27 15.31 -1.95
CA LEU A 328 -24.21 14.01 -2.61
C LEU A 328 -24.52 14.19 -4.11
N SER A 329 -23.94 13.34 -4.96
CA SER A 329 -24.25 13.32 -6.38
C SER A 329 -24.29 11.89 -6.93
N GLY A 330 -25.32 11.58 -7.72
CA GLY A 330 -25.56 10.23 -8.24
C GLY A 330 -26.06 9.21 -7.20
N VAL A 331 -26.21 9.65 -5.95
CA VAL A 331 -26.80 8.91 -4.83
C VAL A 331 -27.64 9.87 -3.98
N SER A 332 -28.43 9.30 -3.08
CA SER A 332 -29.34 9.98 -2.17
C SER A 332 -29.03 9.60 -0.72
N ARG A 333 -29.65 10.30 0.25
CA ARG A 333 -29.53 9.93 1.66
C ARG A 333 -30.14 8.56 1.97
N ALA A 334 -31.13 8.11 1.20
CA ALA A 334 -31.78 6.82 1.40
C ALA A 334 -30.82 5.65 1.16
N ASP A 335 -29.82 5.83 0.30
CA ASP A 335 -28.80 4.82 0.00
C ASP A 335 -27.87 4.57 1.19
N PHE A 336 -27.79 5.48 2.16
CA PHE A 336 -26.98 5.34 3.37
C PHE A 336 -27.80 4.92 4.61
N GLY A 337 -29.08 4.60 4.43
CA GLY A 337 -29.96 4.13 5.50
C GLY A 337 -30.25 5.14 6.60
N SER A 338 -31.18 4.77 7.48
CA SER A 338 -31.70 5.67 8.53
C SER A 338 -30.72 5.90 9.69
N ASP A 339 -29.76 4.99 9.88
CA ASP A 339 -28.79 5.07 10.98
C ASP A 339 -27.59 5.98 10.66
N THR A 340 -27.53 6.56 9.45
CA THR A 340 -26.47 7.51 9.09
C THR A 340 -26.71 8.88 9.71
N LEU A 341 -25.69 9.40 10.38
CA LEU A 341 -25.66 10.71 11.02
C LEU A 341 -25.31 11.80 9.99
N TRP A 342 -26.08 12.88 9.97
CA TRP A 342 -25.90 13.98 9.01
C TRP A 342 -25.72 15.31 9.74
N GLY A 343 -24.64 16.03 9.42
CA GLY A 343 -24.35 17.37 9.91
C GLY A 343 -23.95 17.43 11.39
N VAL A 344 -23.63 16.30 12.02
CA VAL A 344 -23.24 16.23 13.44
C VAL A 344 -21.72 16.26 13.56
N ASP A 345 -21.19 17.09 14.46
CA ASP A 345 -19.75 17.19 14.70
C ASP A 345 -19.21 15.88 15.31
N PRO A 346 -18.16 15.25 14.74
CA PRO A 346 -17.57 14.04 15.29
C PRO A 346 -16.88 14.24 16.65
N MET A 347 -16.58 15.49 17.08
CA MET A 347 -15.95 15.79 18.37
C MET A 347 -14.62 15.05 18.60
N TRP A 348 -13.65 15.24 17.70
CA TRP A 348 -12.30 14.68 17.86
C TRP A 348 -11.43 15.48 18.83
N THR A 349 -10.46 14.80 19.44
CA THR A 349 -9.57 15.36 20.46
C THR A 349 -8.57 16.38 19.90
N GLY A 350 -7.99 16.14 18.72
CA GLY A 350 -6.82 16.90 18.28
C GLY A 350 -6.66 17.13 16.78
N TYR A 351 -7.73 17.07 15.98
CA TYR A 351 -7.64 17.29 14.52
C TYR A 351 -7.13 18.70 14.15
N VAL A 352 -6.06 18.76 13.34
CA VAL A 352 -5.52 19.97 12.73
C VAL A 352 -5.51 19.82 11.21
N ALA A 353 -6.07 20.80 10.48
CA ALA A 353 -6.09 20.77 9.02
C ALA A 353 -4.72 21.14 8.40
N ASP A 354 -3.69 20.31 8.62
CA ASP A 354 -2.36 20.46 8.03
C ASP A 354 -2.00 19.35 7.02
N GLY A 355 -2.84 18.32 6.92
CA GLY A 355 -2.71 17.22 5.96
C GLY A 355 -1.70 16.15 6.38
N ARG A 356 -1.12 16.22 7.57
CA ARG A 356 -0.14 15.24 8.05
C ARG A 356 -0.81 14.06 8.74
N CYS A 357 -0.17 12.89 8.72
CA CYS A 357 -0.66 11.70 9.40
C CYS A 357 -0.37 11.71 10.93
N ASN A 358 -0.54 12.84 11.61
CA ASN A 358 -0.17 13.02 13.03
C ASN A 358 -1.30 13.57 13.90
N ASP A 359 -2.52 13.62 13.37
CA ASP A 359 -3.70 14.09 14.09
C ASP A 359 -4.31 13.02 15.00
N ASP A 360 -4.91 13.47 16.09
CA ASP A 360 -5.64 12.62 17.03
C ASP A 360 -7.15 12.63 16.74
N PHE A 361 -7.61 11.53 16.16
CA PHE A 361 -9.02 11.26 15.84
C PHE A 361 -9.78 10.54 16.97
N THR A 362 -9.19 10.40 18.15
CA THR A 362 -9.87 9.84 19.33
C THR A 362 -11.14 10.66 19.62
N PRO A 363 -12.33 10.03 19.70
CA PRO A 363 -13.56 10.71 20.06
C PRO A 363 -13.50 11.26 21.49
N LEU A 364 -13.92 12.51 21.70
CA LEU A 364 -14.08 13.09 23.02
C LEU A 364 -15.29 12.47 23.75
N PRO A 365 -15.32 12.47 25.10
CA PRO A 365 -16.49 12.04 25.86
C PRO A 365 -17.77 12.74 25.40
N GLY A 366 -18.80 11.95 25.08
CA GLY A 366 -20.08 12.44 24.55
C GLY A 366 -20.10 12.63 23.02
N SER A 367 -19.03 12.26 22.32
CA SER A 367 -19.01 12.22 20.86
C SER A 367 -20.14 11.32 20.31
N PRO A 368 -20.78 11.72 19.19
CA PRO A 368 -21.78 10.90 18.52
C PRO A 368 -21.20 9.65 17.82
N LEU A 369 -19.87 9.48 17.82
CA LEU A 369 -19.19 8.34 17.21
C LEU A 369 -19.22 7.10 18.10
N ILE A 370 -19.28 7.31 19.42
CA ILE A 370 -19.16 6.27 20.44
C ILE A 370 -20.40 5.37 20.43
N ASP A 371 -20.20 4.05 20.35
CA ASP A 371 -21.24 3.02 20.33
C ASP A 371 -22.30 3.20 19.22
N ALA A 372 -21.95 3.92 18.14
CA ALA A 372 -22.89 4.33 17.10
C ALA A 372 -22.85 3.47 15.81
N GLY A 373 -21.85 2.58 15.69
CA GLY A 373 -21.60 1.74 14.53
C GLY A 373 -22.52 0.52 14.40
N ASP A 374 -22.11 -0.50 13.65
CA ASP A 374 -22.94 -1.71 13.46
C ASP A 374 -23.17 -2.46 14.80
N PRO A 375 -24.42 -2.64 15.28
CA PRO A 375 -24.72 -3.29 16.55
C PRO A 375 -24.39 -4.80 16.58
N SER A 376 -24.13 -5.41 15.42
CA SER A 376 -23.66 -6.81 15.35
C SER A 376 -22.16 -6.96 15.58
N ARG A 377 -21.44 -5.85 15.80
CA ARG A 377 -20.00 -5.80 16.00
C ARG A 377 -19.66 -5.04 17.28
N THR A 378 -18.53 -5.41 17.87
CA THR A 378 -18.04 -4.79 19.10
C THR A 378 -16.63 -4.28 18.93
N ASP A 379 -16.28 -3.26 19.71
CA ASP A 379 -14.89 -2.85 19.89
C ASP A 379 -14.17 -3.79 20.87
N LEU A 380 -12.88 -3.52 21.13
CA LEU A 380 -12.03 -4.37 21.98
C LEU A 380 -12.50 -4.43 23.44
N ASP A 381 -13.21 -3.41 23.92
CA ASP A 381 -13.78 -3.36 25.27
C ASP A 381 -15.14 -4.09 25.37
N GLY A 382 -15.64 -4.62 24.25
CA GLY A 382 -16.91 -5.33 24.16
C GLY A 382 -18.13 -4.42 24.03
N SER A 383 -17.96 -3.10 23.97
CA SER A 383 -19.03 -2.16 23.66
C SER A 383 -19.45 -2.27 22.19
N ARG A 384 -20.52 -1.57 21.80
CA ARG A 384 -20.93 -1.55 20.39
C ARG A 384 -19.85 -0.81 19.61
N ARG A 385 -19.58 -1.28 18.40
CA ARG A 385 -18.53 -0.68 17.57
C ARG A 385 -18.74 0.82 17.33
N ASP A 386 -17.67 1.60 17.43
CA ASP A 386 -17.64 3.02 17.09
C ASP A 386 -17.71 3.26 15.57
N ILE A 387 -18.09 4.48 15.18
CA ILE A 387 -18.01 4.96 13.79
C ILE A 387 -16.63 5.58 13.55
N GLY A 388 -16.02 5.25 12.41
CA GLY A 388 -14.78 5.83 11.91
C GLY A 388 -13.54 5.00 12.19
N TRP A 389 -12.40 5.56 11.79
CA TRP A 389 -11.08 5.08 12.12
C TRP A 389 -10.80 5.31 13.60
N THR A 390 -10.29 4.27 14.25
CA THR A 390 -9.89 4.27 15.66
C THR A 390 -8.42 3.87 15.69
N TYR A 391 -7.57 4.76 16.21
CA TYR A 391 -6.16 4.44 16.43
C TYR A 391 -6.08 3.44 17.58
N TYR A 392 -5.65 2.22 17.28
CA TYR A 392 -5.32 1.22 18.30
C TYR A 392 -3.80 1.29 18.52
N PRO A 393 -3.33 1.83 19.66
CA PRO A 393 -1.90 1.96 19.96
C PRO A 393 -1.17 0.61 20.10
#